data_AF-A0A383DWY3-F1
#
_entry.id   AF-A0A383DWY3-F1
#
_cell.length_a   1.000
_cell.length_b   1.000
_cell.length_c   1.000
_cell.angle_alpha   90.00
_cell.angle_beta   90.00
_cell.angle_gamma   90.00
#
_symmetry.space_group_name_H-M   'P 1'
#
loop_
_entity.id
_entity.type
_entity.pdbx_description
1 polymer ?
#
loop_
_entity_poly.entity_id
_entity_poly.type
_entity_poly.pdbx_seq_one_letter_code
_entity_poly.pdbx_strand_id
1 'polypeptide(L)'
;LEDASGQLCCRWWNINYISRYFKIGDEVLVYGKLSKGKTAAIDHPETEIIENDDNATIHVNRIVPVYPLTEGLSQRWLRQFMYNLVPPSLNLIIEPEYSAAGLPSRRDAVSTLHFPNELDQISTARRRLALDEFVELQQVLRRRRNNLQSKAIALPCVGDGSFIKPFLKQIGFHLTDSQRAVSMEIDGDLNGKHPMRRLLQGDVGSGKTIVAALAVLRVLESGFNGLIMAPTE
;
A
#
# COMPACT_ATOMS: atom_id res chain seq x y z
N LEU A 1 -42.25 5.72 6.66
CA LEU A 1 -41.99 4.65 7.63
C LEU A 1 -42.60 5.03 8.95
N GLU A 2 -43.17 4.07 9.62
CA GLU A 2 -43.78 4.24 10.94
C GLU A 2 -43.33 3.08 11.81
N ASP A 3 -42.86 3.40 13.01
CA ASP A 3 -42.56 2.43 14.05
C ASP A 3 -43.26 2.84 15.36
N ALA A 4 -43.03 2.08 16.43
CA ALA A 4 -43.63 2.36 17.74
C ALA A 4 -43.20 3.71 18.35
N SER A 5 -42.14 4.34 17.85
CA SER A 5 -41.56 5.59 18.37
C SER A 5 -41.93 6.83 17.55
N GLY A 6 -42.32 6.67 16.28
CA GLY A 6 -42.79 7.77 15.45
C GLY A 6 -42.79 7.48 13.96
N GLN A 7 -42.85 8.57 13.18
CA GLN A 7 -42.91 8.52 11.72
C GLN A 7 -41.72 9.23 11.09
N LEU A 8 -41.15 8.61 10.06
CA LEU A 8 -40.05 9.13 9.26
C LEU A 8 -40.45 9.19 7.77
N CYS A 9 -40.25 10.35 7.15
CA CYS A 9 -40.56 10.56 5.75
C CYS A 9 -39.36 10.24 4.85
N CYS A 10 -39.47 9.24 3.97
CA CYS A 10 -38.45 8.95 2.96
C CYS A 10 -38.86 9.57 1.63
N ARG A 11 -37.96 10.36 1.02
CA ARG A 11 -38.24 11.10 -0.21
C ARG A 11 -37.31 10.63 -1.32
N TRP A 12 -37.89 10.35 -2.50
CA TRP A 12 -37.13 10.03 -3.70
C TRP A 12 -37.55 10.94 -4.83
N TRP A 13 -36.61 11.75 -5.32
CA TRP A 13 -36.84 12.70 -6.39
C TRP A 13 -36.57 12.03 -7.75
N ASN A 14 -37.49 12.16 -8.70
CA ASN A 14 -37.32 11.66 -10.07
C ASN A 14 -37.07 10.15 -10.19
N ILE A 15 -37.56 9.34 -9.24
CA ILE A 15 -37.45 7.87 -9.27
C ILE A 15 -38.85 7.23 -9.16
N ASN A 16 -39.53 7.13 -10.32
CA ASN A 16 -40.93 6.71 -10.36
C ASN A 16 -41.16 5.21 -10.07
N TYR A 17 -40.14 4.37 -10.21
CA TYR A 17 -40.28 2.91 -9.99
C TYR A 17 -40.44 2.54 -8.52
N ILE A 18 -40.04 3.42 -7.59
CA ILE A 18 -40.06 3.14 -6.15
C ILE A 18 -41.47 2.92 -5.61
N SER A 19 -42.47 3.58 -6.19
CA SER A 19 -43.88 3.38 -5.83
C SER A 19 -44.39 1.97 -6.15
N ARG A 20 -43.74 1.25 -7.06
CA ARG A 20 -44.03 -0.16 -7.39
C ARG A 20 -43.16 -1.14 -6.62
N TYR A 21 -42.03 -0.65 -6.09
CA TYR A 21 -41.05 -1.47 -5.39
C TYR A 21 -41.51 -1.78 -3.96
N PHE A 22 -42.09 -0.80 -3.26
CA PHE A 22 -42.64 -1.00 -1.92
C PHE A 22 -44.14 -1.21 -1.94
N LYS A 23 -44.62 -2.16 -1.13
CA LYS A 23 -46.03 -2.38 -0.85
C LYS A 23 -46.35 -2.00 0.59
N ILE A 24 -47.61 -1.65 0.83
CA ILE A 24 -48.08 -1.38 2.19
C ILE A 24 -48.02 -2.69 2.98
N GLY A 25 -47.33 -2.66 4.12
CA GLY A 25 -47.10 -3.84 4.97
C GLY A 25 -45.70 -4.44 4.86
N ASP A 26 -44.87 -3.97 3.93
CA ASP A 26 -43.47 -4.41 3.85
C ASP A 26 -42.66 -3.88 5.04
N GLU A 27 -41.90 -4.76 5.68
CA GLU A 27 -40.87 -4.35 6.63
C GLU A 27 -39.60 -3.95 5.85
N VAL A 28 -39.07 -2.76 6.13
CA VAL A 28 -37.97 -2.17 5.34
C VAL A 28 -36.91 -1.61 6.26
N LEU A 29 -35.66 -1.97 6.00
CA LEU A 29 -34.49 -1.34 6.61
C LEU A 29 -34.12 -0.10 5.80
N VAL A 30 -33.91 1.01 6.50
CA VAL A 30 -33.61 2.31 5.89
C VAL A 30 -32.35 2.90 6.50
N TYR A 31 -31.39 3.25 5.64
CA TYR A 31 -30.16 3.92 6.01
C TYR A 31 -29.99 5.20 5.18
N GLY A 32 -29.63 6.29 5.85
CA GLY A 32 -29.33 7.54 5.17
C GLY A 32 -29.18 8.72 6.11
N LYS A 33 -28.88 9.87 5.52
CA LYS A 33 -28.67 11.12 6.27
C LYS A 33 -29.98 11.87 6.44
N LEU A 34 -30.26 12.30 7.67
CA LEU A 34 -31.41 13.17 7.93
C LEU A 34 -31.26 14.50 7.19
N SER A 35 -32.31 14.86 6.47
CA SER A 35 -32.47 16.14 5.80
C SER A 35 -32.75 17.23 6.82
N LYS A 36 -32.20 18.43 6.59
CA LYS A 36 -32.48 19.58 7.44
C LYS A 36 -33.84 20.16 7.06
N GLY A 37 -34.84 19.96 7.91
CA GLY A 37 -36.20 20.45 7.70
C GLY A 37 -37.03 20.43 8.98
N LYS A 38 -38.27 20.93 8.90
CA LYS A 38 -39.22 20.92 10.04
C LYS A 38 -39.69 19.51 10.40
N THR A 39 -39.64 18.58 9.45
CA THR A 39 -40.00 17.17 9.62
C THR A 39 -38.77 16.30 9.44
N ALA A 40 -38.67 15.22 10.24
CA ALA A 40 -37.64 14.21 10.06
C ALA A 40 -37.85 13.52 8.71
N ALA A 41 -36.93 13.75 7.78
CA ALA A 41 -36.98 13.16 6.45
C ALA A 41 -35.60 12.68 6.01
N ILE A 42 -35.54 11.62 5.21
CA ILE A 42 -34.31 11.18 4.54
C ILE A 42 -34.52 11.32 3.03
N ASP A 43 -33.60 12.03 2.39
CA ASP A 43 -33.57 12.19 0.93
C ASP A 43 -32.74 11.06 0.32
N HIS A 44 -33.31 10.34 -0.64
CA HIS A 44 -32.70 9.19 -1.31
C HIS A 44 -32.03 8.19 -0.36
N PRO A 45 -32.77 7.65 0.64
CA PRO A 45 -32.22 6.62 1.51
C PRO A 45 -31.82 5.37 0.72
N GLU A 46 -30.81 4.67 1.23
CA GLU A 46 -30.60 3.26 0.89
C GLU A 46 -31.62 2.42 1.67
N THR A 47 -32.30 1.53 0.96
CA THR A 47 -33.42 0.76 1.49
C THR A 47 -33.40 -0.67 1.01
N GLU A 48 -33.66 -1.62 1.91
CA GLU A 48 -33.78 -3.05 1.62
C GLU A 48 -35.04 -3.58 2.29
N ILE A 49 -35.86 -4.34 1.55
CA ILE A 49 -37.05 -5.01 2.10
C ILE A 49 -36.56 -6.22 2.88
N ILE A 50 -37.06 -6.39 4.10
CA ILE A 50 -36.75 -7.56 4.93
C ILE A 50 -37.58 -8.72 4.36
N GLU A 51 -36.95 -9.55 3.55
CA GLU A 51 -37.53 -10.82 3.10
C GLU A 51 -37.14 -11.92 4.10
N ASN A 52 -38.06 -12.84 4.43
CA ASN A 52 -37.83 -13.97 5.37
C ASN A 52 -36.86 -15.04 4.84
N ASP A 53 -36.11 -14.76 3.78
CA ASP A 53 -35.13 -15.67 3.20
C ASP A 53 -33.71 -15.22 3.61
N ASP A 54 -32.87 -16.16 4.04
CA ASP A 54 -31.52 -15.90 4.61
C ASP A 54 -30.57 -15.13 3.67
N ASN A 55 -30.98 -14.86 2.42
CA ASN A 55 -30.28 -14.05 1.42
C ASN A 55 -30.50 -12.53 1.55
N ALA A 56 -31.38 -12.05 2.44
CA ALA A 56 -32.05 -10.75 2.30
C ALA A 56 -31.35 -9.49 2.87
N THR A 57 -30.05 -9.51 3.16
CA THR A 57 -29.39 -8.32 3.75
C THR A 57 -27.99 -8.06 3.21
N ILE A 58 -27.81 -8.05 1.89
CA ILE A 58 -26.47 -7.79 1.29
C ILE A 58 -26.07 -6.31 1.48
N HIS A 59 -27.07 -5.42 1.61
CA HIS A 59 -26.83 -3.98 1.61
C HIS A 59 -26.98 -3.32 2.99
N VAL A 60 -27.64 -3.96 3.95
CA VAL A 60 -27.85 -3.47 5.32
C VAL A 60 -27.63 -4.56 6.37
N ASN A 61 -27.56 -4.18 7.65
CA ASN A 61 -27.37 -5.09 8.79
C ASN A 61 -26.06 -5.91 8.78
N ARG A 62 -25.05 -5.47 8.04
CA ARG A 62 -23.68 -6.01 8.07
C ARG A 62 -22.67 -4.91 7.75
N ILE A 63 -21.38 -5.22 7.93
CA ILE A 63 -20.32 -4.37 7.41
C ILE A 63 -20.32 -4.50 5.88
N VAL A 64 -20.60 -3.40 5.20
CA VAL A 64 -20.71 -3.38 3.73
C VAL A 64 -19.50 -2.70 3.10
N PRO A 65 -18.94 -3.26 2.02
CA PRO A 65 -17.83 -2.64 1.31
C PRO A 65 -18.31 -1.41 0.53
N VAL A 66 -17.50 -0.35 0.53
CA VAL A 66 -17.71 0.84 -0.30
C VAL A 66 -16.69 0.81 -1.43
N TYR A 67 -17.19 0.65 -2.65
CA TYR A 67 -16.34 0.58 -3.84
C TYR A 67 -16.19 1.95 -4.50
N PRO A 68 -15.03 2.27 -5.09
CA PRO A 68 -14.93 3.39 -6.02
C PRO A 68 -15.90 3.18 -7.19
N LEU A 69 -16.71 4.19 -7.50
CA LEU A 69 -17.74 4.13 -8.53
C LEU A 69 -17.32 4.88 -9.79
N THR A 70 -17.83 4.41 -10.93
CA THR A 70 -17.81 5.12 -12.22
C THR A 70 -19.22 5.65 -12.51
N GLU A 71 -19.32 6.70 -13.33
CA GLU A 71 -20.61 7.25 -13.75
C GLU A 71 -21.54 6.15 -14.30
N GLY A 72 -22.81 6.17 -13.88
CA GLY A 72 -23.81 5.17 -14.26
C GLY A 72 -23.85 3.91 -13.39
N LEU A 73 -22.90 3.71 -12.47
CA LEU A 73 -22.89 2.57 -11.54
C LEU A 73 -23.26 3.01 -10.12
N SER A 74 -24.16 2.27 -9.47
CA SER A 74 -24.53 2.47 -8.07
C SER A 74 -23.75 1.54 -7.13
N GLN A 75 -23.56 1.96 -5.87
CA GLN A 75 -23.00 1.08 -4.82
C GLN A 75 -23.80 -0.22 -4.70
N ARG A 76 -25.13 -0.14 -4.79
CA ARG A 76 -26.01 -1.30 -4.66
C ARG A 76 -25.75 -2.33 -5.75
N TRP A 77 -25.70 -1.90 -7.01
CA TRP A 77 -25.43 -2.77 -8.14
C TRP A 77 -24.04 -3.43 -8.01
N LEU A 78 -23.00 -2.63 -7.73
CA LEU A 78 -21.64 -3.16 -7.66
C LEU A 78 -21.43 -4.09 -6.46
N ARG A 79 -22.05 -3.80 -5.30
CA ARG A 79 -22.04 -4.70 -4.14
C ARG A 79 -22.69 -6.05 -4.48
N GLN A 80 -23.85 -6.05 -5.13
CA GLN A 80 -24.52 -7.29 -5.54
C GLN A 80 -23.67 -8.09 -6.52
N PHE A 81 -23.07 -7.40 -7.49
CA PHE A 81 -22.18 -8.02 -8.46
C PHE A 81 -20.97 -8.69 -7.77
N MET A 82 -20.31 -7.98 -6.85
CA MET A 82 -19.18 -8.52 -6.10
C MET A 82 -19.59 -9.67 -5.17
N TYR A 83 -20.78 -9.61 -4.57
CA TYR A 83 -21.29 -10.67 -3.69
C TYR A 83 -21.47 -11.99 -4.44
N ASN A 84 -21.92 -11.92 -5.68
CA ASN A 84 -22.09 -13.10 -6.53
C ASN A 84 -20.76 -13.56 -7.15
N LEU A 85 -19.84 -12.64 -7.42
CA LEU A 85 -18.59 -12.93 -8.13
C LEU A 85 -17.46 -13.43 -7.22
N VAL A 86 -17.29 -12.85 -6.03
CA VAL A 86 -16.13 -13.12 -5.17
C VAL A 86 -16.10 -14.58 -4.70
N PRO A 87 -17.15 -15.16 -4.08
CA PRO A 87 -17.12 -16.53 -3.57
C PRO A 87 -16.69 -17.59 -4.60
N PRO A 88 -17.25 -17.64 -5.83
CA PRO A 88 -16.80 -18.63 -6.82
C PRO A 88 -15.38 -18.35 -7.32
N SER A 89 -14.95 -17.10 -7.33
CA SER A 89 -13.61 -16.70 -7.79
C SER A 89 -12.50 -17.02 -6.79
N LEU A 90 -12.82 -17.23 -5.50
CA LEU A 90 -11.82 -17.54 -4.47
C LEU A 90 -11.01 -18.80 -4.82
N ASN A 91 -11.60 -19.76 -5.52
CA ASN A 91 -10.91 -20.99 -5.92
C ASN A 91 -9.80 -20.77 -6.95
N LEU A 92 -9.85 -19.67 -7.71
CA LEU A 92 -8.83 -19.28 -8.69
C LEU A 92 -7.59 -18.67 -8.03
N ILE A 93 -7.70 -18.26 -6.75
CA ILE A 93 -6.59 -17.63 -6.03
C ILE A 93 -5.58 -18.71 -5.65
N ILE A 94 -4.36 -18.57 -6.16
CA ILE A 94 -3.23 -19.43 -5.81
C ILE A 94 -2.62 -18.92 -4.51
N GLU A 95 -2.52 -19.81 -3.52
CA GLU A 95 -1.81 -19.53 -2.28
C GLU A 95 -0.29 -19.52 -2.55
N PRO A 96 0.45 -18.57 -1.97
CA PRO A 96 1.87 -18.49 -2.19
C PRO A 96 2.63 -19.58 -1.42
N GLU A 97 3.81 -19.95 -1.94
CA GLU A 97 4.69 -20.97 -1.36
C GLU A 97 5.53 -20.45 -0.17
N TYR A 98 4.95 -19.66 0.72
CA TYR A 98 5.61 -19.20 1.93
C TYR A 98 4.65 -19.17 3.12
N SER A 99 5.21 -19.31 4.34
CA SER A 99 4.39 -19.28 5.56
C SER A 99 3.92 -17.87 5.89
N ALA A 100 2.61 -17.70 6.05
CA ALA A 100 2.00 -16.42 6.43
C ALA A 100 2.09 -16.12 7.94
N ALA A 101 2.84 -16.91 8.72
CA ALA A 101 3.15 -16.65 10.13
C ALA A 101 1.92 -16.33 11.02
N GLY A 102 0.86 -17.13 10.92
CA GLY A 102 -0.37 -16.98 11.72
C GLY A 102 -1.39 -16.00 11.14
N LEU A 103 -1.14 -15.41 9.96
CA LEU A 103 -2.13 -14.67 9.19
C LEU A 103 -3.05 -15.64 8.41
N PRO A 104 -4.28 -15.22 8.06
CA PRO A 104 -5.23 -16.03 7.30
C PRO A 104 -4.69 -16.44 5.92
N SER A 105 -5.35 -17.36 5.24
CA SER A 105 -5.03 -17.66 3.84
C SER A 105 -5.25 -16.43 2.95
N ARG A 106 -4.60 -16.39 1.78
CA ARG A 106 -4.82 -15.29 0.82
C ARG A 106 -6.28 -15.25 0.38
N ARG A 107 -6.88 -16.42 0.17
CA ARG A 107 -8.32 -16.58 -0.15
C ARG A 107 -9.20 -15.95 0.92
N ASP A 108 -8.96 -16.29 2.19
CA ASP A 108 -9.76 -15.77 3.30
C ASP A 108 -9.57 -14.27 3.47
N ALA A 109 -8.35 -13.77 3.26
CA ALA A 109 -8.07 -12.34 3.32
C ALA A 109 -8.83 -11.56 2.24
N VAL A 110 -8.87 -12.07 0.99
CA VAL A 110 -9.66 -11.45 -0.09
C VAL A 110 -11.15 -11.49 0.27
N SER A 111 -11.67 -12.63 0.70
CA SER A 111 -13.07 -12.78 1.11
C SER A 111 -13.43 -11.77 2.21
N THR A 112 -12.60 -11.68 3.26
CA THR A 112 -12.79 -10.80 4.42
C THR A 112 -12.75 -9.32 4.04
N LEU A 113 -11.93 -8.91 3.07
CA LEU A 113 -11.90 -7.51 2.64
C LEU A 113 -13.19 -7.10 1.92
N HIS A 114 -13.84 -8.03 1.20
CA HIS A 114 -15.11 -7.77 0.53
C HIS A 114 -16.30 -7.91 1.48
N PHE A 115 -16.31 -8.95 2.33
CA PHE A 115 -17.43 -9.31 3.19
C PHE A 115 -16.94 -9.68 4.59
N PRO A 116 -16.49 -8.70 5.41
CA PRO A 116 -16.04 -8.96 6.77
C PRO A 116 -17.22 -9.19 7.70
N ASN A 117 -17.07 -10.13 8.63
CA ASN A 117 -18.03 -10.31 9.73
C ASN A 117 -17.78 -9.28 10.84
N GLU A 118 -16.50 -8.94 11.09
CA GLU A 118 -16.07 -8.00 12.13
C GLU A 118 -15.04 -7.02 11.56
N LEU A 119 -15.05 -5.77 12.05
CA LEU A 119 -14.13 -4.73 11.58
C LEU A 119 -12.66 -5.08 11.87
N ASP A 120 -12.38 -5.77 12.97
CA ASP A 120 -11.01 -6.12 13.37
C ASP A 120 -10.35 -7.08 12.37
N GLN A 121 -11.14 -7.94 11.72
CA GLN A 121 -10.67 -8.90 10.72
C GLN A 121 -10.11 -8.21 9.46
N ILE A 122 -10.62 -7.02 9.12
CA ILE A 122 -10.17 -6.22 7.97
C ILE A 122 -8.69 -5.88 8.10
N SER A 123 -8.24 -5.53 9.30
CA SER A 123 -6.85 -5.14 9.54
C SER A 123 -5.89 -6.31 9.28
N THR A 124 -6.27 -7.50 9.76
CA THR A 124 -5.52 -8.75 9.57
C THR A 124 -5.52 -9.19 8.10
N ALA A 125 -6.66 -9.10 7.42
CA ALA A 125 -6.76 -9.39 5.99
C ALA A 125 -5.90 -8.45 5.13
N ARG A 126 -5.93 -7.14 5.44
CA ARG A 126 -5.06 -6.15 4.76
C ARG A 126 -3.58 -6.45 5.01
N ARG A 127 -3.20 -6.78 6.25
CA ARG A 127 -1.82 -7.16 6.59
C ARG A 127 -1.37 -8.41 5.83
N ARG A 128 -2.27 -9.39 5.66
CA ARG A 128 -2.00 -10.61 4.88
C ARG A 128 -1.72 -10.31 3.41
N LEU A 129 -2.50 -9.44 2.76
CA LEU A 129 -2.27 -9.07 1.36
C LEU A 129 -1.06 -8.14 1.20
N ALA A 130 -0.81 -7.25 2.15
CA ALA A 130 0.42 -6.45 2.16
C ALA A 130 1.68 -7.33 2.29
N LEU A 131 1.59 -8.45 3.03
CA LEU A 131 2.67 -9.43 3.08
C LEU A 131 2.89 -10.11 1.72
N ASP A 132 1.83 -10.44 0.98
CA ASP A 132 1.95 -10.98 -0.39
C ASP A 132 2.75 -10.05 -1.29
N GLU A 133 2.33 -8.79 -1.37
CA GLU A 133 3.00 -7.78 -2.18
C GLU A 133 4.46 -7.56 -1.74
N PHE A 134 4.69 -7.53 -0.43
CA PHE A 134 6.04 -7.36 0.11
C PHE A 134 6.96 -8.54 -0.23
N VAL A 135 6.49 -9.78 -0.06
CA VAL A 135 7.29 -10.96 -0.37
C VAL A 135 7.57 -11.04 -1.87
N GLU A 136 6.58 -10.75 -2.72
CA GLU A 136 6.77 -10.69 -4.17
C GLU A 136 7.84 -9.64 -4.55
N LEU A 137 7.74 -8.43 -3.99
CA LEU A 137 8.75 -7.39 -4.19
C LEU A 137 10.14 -7.85 -3.74
N GLN A 138 10.26 -8.46 -2.56
CA GLN A 138 11.54 -8.97 -2.05
C GLN A 138 12.11 -10.08 -2.95
N GLN A 139 11.28 -10.97 -3.49
CA GLN A 139 11.72 -11.99 -4.44
C GLN A 139 12.29 -11.36 -5.72
N VAL A 140 11.62 -10.34 -6.27
CA VAL A 140 12.10 -9.60 -7.45
C VAL A 140 13.42 -8.90 -7.15
N LEU A 141 13.52 -8.19 -6.03
CA LEU A 141 14.75 -7.49 -5.62
C LEU A 141 15.91 -8.47 -5.40
N ARG A 142 15.65 -9.62 -4.76
CA ARG A 142 16.66 -10.66 -4.53
C ARG A 142 17.11 -11.29 -5.85
N ARG A 143 16.19 -11.60 -6.77
CA ARG A 143 16.54 -12.10 -8.12
C ARG A 143 17.40 -11.09 -8.87
N ARG A 144 17.05 -9.80 -8.84
CA ARG A 144 17.86 -8.73 -9.44
C ARG A 144 19.26 -8.67 -8.81
N ARG A 145 19.37 -8.72 -7.48
CA ARG A 145 20.65 -8.72 -6.76
C ARG A 145 21.51 -9.93 -7.14
N ASN A 146 20.93 -11.13 -7.13
CA ASN A 146 21.63 -12.36 -7.50
C ASN A 146 22.12 -12.33 -8.95
N ASN A 147 21.29 -11.87 -9.88
CA ASN A 147 21.65 -11.74 -11.30
C ASN A 147 22.79 -10.74 -11.54
N LEU A 148 22.85 -9.68 -10.74
CA LEU A 148 23.96 -8.72 -10.78
C LEU A 148 25.22 -9.34 -10.20
N GLN A 149 25.12 -9.97 -9.03
CA GLN A 149 26.27 -10.58 -8.36
C GLN A 149 26.86 -11.76 -9.15
N SER A 150 26.05 -12.51 -9.92
CA SER A 150 26.53 -13.61 -10.74
C SER A 150 27.21 -13.17 -12.04
N LYS A 151 26.88 -11.98 -12.55
CA LYS A 151 27.41 -11.45 -13.82
C LYS A 151 28.50 -10.41 -13.63
N ALA A 152 28.49 -9.67 -12.52
CA ALA A 152 29.32 -8.51 -12.34
C ALA A 152 30.64 -8.85 -11.63
N ILE A 153 31.74 -8.47 -12.27
CA ILE A 153 33.08 -8.52 -11.71
C ILE A 153 33.39 -7.11 -11.19
N ALA A 154 33.73 -7.00 -9.91
CA ALA A 154 34.21 -5.75 -9.34
C ALA A 154 35.68 -5.52 -9.70
N LEU A 155 36.06 -4.26 -9.85
CA LEU A 155 37.45 -3.84 -9.85
C LEU A 155 37.75 -3.31 -8.44
N PRO A 156 38.53 -4.04 -7.61
CA PRO A 156 38.79 -3.62 -6.24
C PRO A 156 39.50 -2.28 -6.24
N CYS A 157 38.87 -1.28 -5.65
CA CYS A 157 39.49 0.04 -5.49
C CYS A 157 40.21 0.06 -4.13
N VAL A 158 41.53 -0.12 -4.16
CA VAL A 158 42.41 0.05 -3.01
C VAL A 158 43.23 1.33 -3.20
N GLY A 159 43.33 2.15 -2.16
CA GLY A 159 44.15 3.35 -2.18
C GLY A 159 45.08 3.42 -0.97
N ASP A 160 46.23 4.07 -1.15
CA ASP A 160 47.27 4.29 -0.12
C ASP A 160 46.98 5.53 0.76
N GLY A 161 45.91 6.27 0.44
CA GLY A 161 45.55 7.51 1.09
C GLY A 161 46.37 8.72 0.61
N SER A 162 47.07 8.61 -0.51
CA SER A 162 47.88 9.70 -1.10
C SER A 162 47.06 10.92 -1.49
N PHE A 163 45.77 10.77 -1.85
CA PHE A 163 44.86 11.87 -2.16
C PHE A 163 43.92 12.20 -1.00
N ILE A 164 43.43 11.18 -0.30
CA ILE A 164 42.48 11.35 0.81
C ILE A 164 43.12 12.08 1.99
N LYS A 165 44.36 11.73 2.38
CA LYS A 165 45.01 12.36 3.55
C LYS A 165 45.29 13.86 3.33
N PRO A 166 45.84 14.31 2.19
CA PRO A 166 45.99 15.74 1.92
C PRO A 166 44.64 16.48 1.85
N PHE A 167 43.64 15.88 1.22
CA PHE A 167 42.31 16.47 1.10
C PHE A 167 41.70 16.73 2.49
N LEU A 168 41.70 15.73 3.38
CA LEU A 168 41.20 15.89 4.75
C LEU A 168 41.96 16.93 5.58
N LYS A 169 43.23 17.20 5.26
CA LYS A 169 43.99 18.29 5.91
C LYS A 169 43.58 19.69 5.42
N GLN A 170 43.03 19.80 4.21
CA GLN A 170 42.68 21.09 3.59
C GLN A 170 41.25 21.54 3.86
N ILE A 171 40.30 20.63 4.10
CA ILE A 171 38.87 20.96 4.17
C ILE A 171 38.44 21.85 5.35
N GLY A 172 39.33 22.16 6.30
CA GLY A 172 39.10 23.15 7.36
C GLY A 172 38.10 22.73 8.46
N PHE A 173 37.61 21.49 8.42
CA PHE A 173 36.78 20.89 9.46
C PHE A 173 37.10 19.40 9.62
N HIS A 174 36.64 18.82 10.72
CA HIS A 174 36.75 17.38 10.95
C HIS A 174 35.48 16.67 10.53
N LEU A 175 35.62 15.49 9.91
CA LEU A 175 34.49 14.63 9.62
C LEU A 175 33.78 14.25 10.93
N THR A 176 32.45 14.25 10.89
CA THR A 176 31.65 13.68 11.97
C THR A 176 31.84 12.16 12.04
N ASP A 177 31.50 11.55 13.18
CA ASP A 177 31.63 10.10 13.33
C ASP A 177 30.75 9.35 12.32
N SER A 178 29.55 9.86 12.01
CA SER A 178 28.69 9.30 10.97
C SER A 178 29.31 9.39 9.58
N GLN A 179 29.93 10.53 9.22
CA GLN A 179 30.63 10.68 7.93
C GLN A 179 31.82 9.71 7.85
N ARG A 180 32.60 9.57 8.92
CA ARG A 180 33.73 8.63 8.98
C ARG A 180 33.27 7.18 8.84
N ALA A 181 32.23 6.78 9.57
CA ALA A 181 31.66 5.43 9.50
C ALA A 181 31.18 5.10 8.08
N VAL A 182 30.39 5.99 7.47
CA VAL A 182 29.86 5.77 6.11
C VAL A 182 30.97 5.77 5.06
N SER A 183 32.00 6.61 5.21
CA SER A 183 33.18 6.58 4.33
C SER A 183 33.94 5.25 4.43
N MET A 184 34.07 4.66 5.62
CA MET A 184 34.69 3.34 5.79
C MET A 184 33.83 2.21 5.19
N GLU A 185 32.50 2.31 5.31
CA GLU A 185 31.60 1.36 4.67
C GLU A 185 31.69 1.41 3.14
N ILE A 186 31.75 2.62 2.57
CA ILE A 186 31.94 2.82 1.13
C ILE A 186 33.30 2.27 0.68
N ASP A 187 34.35 2.49 1.46
CA ASP A 187 35.69 1.96 1.17
C ASP A 187 35.69 0.42 1.14
N GLY A 188 35.01 -0.20 2.11
CA GLY A 188 34.82 -1.65 2.15
C GLY A 188 34.03 -2.19 0.96
N ASP A 189 32.96 -1.50 0.55
CA ASP A 189 32.15 -1.89 -0.60
C ASP A 189 32.93 -1.73 -1.92
N LEU A 190 33.72 -0.65 -2.07
CA LEU A 190 34.56 -0.37 -3.24
C LEU A 190 35.70 -1.38 -3.42
N ASN A 191 36.24 -1.91 -2.32
CA ASN A 191 37.23 -2.98 -2.32
C ASN A 191 36.58 -4.40 -2.34
N GLY A 192 35.25 -4.46 -2.44
CA GLY A 192 34.49 -5.71 -2.39
C GLY A 192 34.56 -6.57 -3.66
N LYS A 193 34.04 -7.80 -3.57
CA LYS A 193 33.95 -8.74 -4.70
C LYS A 193 32.88 -8.38 -5.74
N HIS A 194 31.94 -7.52 -5.38
CA HIS A 194 30.82 -7.11 -6.24
C HIS A 194 30.77 -5.59 -6.36
N PRO A 195 30.37 -5.03 -7.51
CA PRO A 195 30.29 -3.58 -7.67
C PRO A 195 29.40 -2.94 -6.61
N MET A 196 29.90 -1.87 -5.99
CA MET A 196 29.15 -1.10 -4.99
C MET A 196 27.87 -0.51 -5.60
N ARG A 197 26.74 -0.72 -4.91
CA ARG A 197 25.46 -0.06 -5.18
C ARG A 197 24.85 0.40 -3.87
N ARG A 198 25.11 1.66 -3.52
CA ARG A 198 24.76 2.22 -2.22
C ARG A 198 23.98 3.52 -2.39
N LEU A 199 22.97 3.71 -1.55
CA LEU A 199 22.27 4.98 -1.42
C LEU A 199 22.84 5.72 -0.21
N LEU A 200 23.50 6.85 -0.46
CA LEU A 200 23.96 7.73 0.60
C LEU A 200 22.82 8.68 1.00
N GLN A 201 22.13 8.35 2.10
CA GLN A 201 20.99 9.13 2.60
C GLN A 201 21.40 10.00 3.79
N GLY A 202 20.87 11.22 3.85
CA GLY A 202 21.05 12.13 4.97
C GLY A 202 20.41 13.48 4.69
N ASP A 203 20.17 14.26 5.74
CA ASP A 203 19.50 15.56 5.65
C ASP A 203 20.28 16.58 4.83
N VAL A 204 19.60 17.65 4.39
CA VAL A 204 20.27 18.78 3.72
C VAL A 204 21.29 19.37 4.68
N GLY A 205 22.52 19.58 4.22
CA GLY A 205 23.62 20.07 5.05
C GLY A 205 24.36 19.01 5.87
N SER A 206 23.97 17.73 5.86
CA SER A 206 24.67 16.67 6.60
C SER A 206 26.07 16.30 6.06
N GLY A 207 26.52 16.98 5.01
CA GLY A 207 27.82 16.76 4.39
C GLY A 207 27.89 15.55 3.45
N LYS A 208 26.79 15.08 2.87
CA LYS A 208 26.82 13.98 1.86
C LYS A 208 27.87 14.18 0.77
N THR A 209 28.10 15.43 0.36
CA THR A 209 29.10 15.80 -0.65
C THR A 209 30.53 15.42 -0.24
N ILE A 210 30.91 15.55 1.04
CA ILE A 210 32.27 15.19 1.48
C ILE A 210 32.48 13.68 1.37
N VAL A 211 31.47 12.90 1.74
CA VAL A 211 31.51 11.43 1.66
C VAL A 211 31.60 10.98 0.21
N ALA A 212 30.83 11.60 -0.70
CA ALA A 212 30.92 11.33 -2.13
C ALA A 212 32.28 11.71 -2.72
N ALA A 213 32.86 12.85 -2.32
CA ALA A 213 34.19 13.27 -2.75
C ALA A 213 35.27 12.26 -2.31
N LEU A 214 35.21 11.79 -1.06
CA LEU A 214 36.13 10.76 -0.55
C LEU A 214 36.04 9.45 -1.33
N ALA A 215 34.83 9.05 -1.74
CA ALA A 215 34.63 7.87 -2.58
C ALA A 215 35.29 8.03 -3.95
N VAL A 216 35.15 9.21 -4.59
CA VAL A 216 35.80 9.51 -5.88
C VAL A 216 37.31 9.55 -5.74
N LEU A 217 37.83 10.19 -4.69
CA LEU A 217 39.26 10.21 -4.42
C LEU A 217 39.82 8.80 -4.25
N ARG A 218 39.09 7.89 -3.58
CA ARG A 218 39.50 6.48 -3.47
C ARG A 218 39.61 5.81 -4.84
N VAL A 219 38.63 6.00 -5.71
CA VAL A 219 38.64 5.46 -7.08
C VAL A 219 39.84 5.98 -7.88
N LEU A 220 40.15 7.28 -7.74
CA LEU A 220 41.31 7.91 -8.37
C LEU A 220 42.64 7.37 -7.83
N GLU A 221 42.76 7.15 -6.51
CA GLU A 221 43.94 6.52 -5.90
C GLU A 221 44.18 5.11 -6.44
N SER A 222 43.13 4.39 -6.80
CA SER A 222 43.20 3.06 -7.40
C SER A 222 43.53 3.07 -8.90
N GLY A 223 43.76 4.23 -9.51
CA GLY A 223 44.08 4.37 -10.93
C GLY A 223 42.87 4.31 -11.86
N PHE A 224 41.66 4.40 -11.34
CA PHE A 224 40.42 4.42 -12.12
C PHE A 224 39.84 5.84 -12.20
N ASN A 225 38.95 6.07 -13.17
CA ASN A 225 38.26 7.34 -13.32
C ASN A 225 36.93 7.35 -12.55
N GLY A 226 36.63 8.46 -11.86
CA GLY A 226 35.35 8.70 -11.23
C GLY A 226 34.51 9.70 -12.02
N LEU A 227 33.21 9.46 -12.14
CA LEU A 227 32.23 10.38 -12.73
C LEU A 227 31.21 10.78 -11.66
N ILE A 228 31.00 12.08 -11.48
CA ILE A 228 29.92 12.64 -10.67
C ILE A 228 28.84 13.15 -11.63
N MET A 229 27.60 12.71 -11.42
CA MET A 229 26.45 13.16 -12.19
C MET A 229 25.54 13.99 -11.29
N ALA A 230 25.14 15.17 -11.77
CA ALA A 230 24.14 16.02 -11.14
C ALA A 230 22.96 16.21 -12.12
N PRO A 231 21.73 16.36 -11.62
CA PRO A 231 20.54 16.46 -12.48
C PRO A 231 20.44 17.79 -13.26
N THR A 232 21.22 18.81 -12.87
CA THR A 232 21.26 20.14 -13.50
C THR A 232 22.66 20.74 -13.34
N GLU A 233 23.03 21.70 -14.20
CA GLU A 233 24.20 22.58 -14.02
C GLU A 233 24.02 23.55 -12.83
#